data_AF-A0AAW8PZ02-F1
#
_entry.id   AF-A0AAW8PZ02-F1
#
_cell.length_a   1.000
_cell.length_b   1.000
_cell.length_c   1.000
_cell.angle_alpha   90.00
_cell.angle_beta   90.00
_cell.angle_gamma   90.00
#
_symmetry.space_group_name_H-M   'P 1'
#
loop_
_entity.id
_entity.type
_entity.pdbx_description
1 polymer ?
#
loop_
_entity_poly.entity_id
_entity_poly.type
_entity_poly.pdbx_seq_one_letter_code
_entity_poly.pdbx_strand_id
1 'polypeptide(L)'
;MNQENCLKLKVSVIALNDIVNSRADRSVNVRNALGSVGLSAINEMFQATEKFLNDKNETPFIKAVEKFTNFLDKNPAKKESFFECLTVRGRDTVRRITSITETLVS
;
A
#
# COMPACT_ATOMS: atom_id res chain seq x y z
N MET A 1 -5.47 10.36 -17.22
CA MET A 1 -4.77 9.67 -16.13
C MET A 1 -3.29 9.66 -16.45
N ASN A 2 -2.41 10.11 -15.54
CA ASN A 2 -0.98 10.22 -15.80
C ASN A 2 -0.32 8.82 -15.70
N GLN A 3 -0.01 8.20 -16.84
CA GLN A 3 0.62 6.87 -16.92
C GLN A 3 1.95 6.79 -16.14
N GLU A 4 2.71 7.88 -16.08
CA GLU A 4 3.97 7.94 -15.32
C GLU A 4 3.71 7.80 -13.82
N ASN A 5 2.68 8.47 -13.30
CA ASN A 5 2.30 8.38 -11.89
C ASN A 5 1.75 6.99 -11.55
N CYS A 6 0.97 6.36 -12.44
CA CYS A 6 0.51 4.99 -12.20
C CYS A 6 1.69 4.00 -12.14
N LEU A 7 2.68 4.15 -13.02
CA LEU A 7 3.88 3.30 -12.98
C LEU A 7 4.70 3.52 -11.69
N LYS A 8 4.89 4.77 -11.25
CA LYS A 8 5.54 5.09 -9.98
C LYS A 8 4.78 4.51 -8.78
N LEU A 9 3.45 4.56 -8.82
CA LEU A 9 2.60 3.98 -7.79
C LEU A 9 2.80 2.47 -7.71
N LYS A 10 2.74 1.79 -8.87
CA LYS A 10 2.98 0.35 -8.99
C LYS A 10 4.31 -0.07 -8.38
N VAL A 11 5.41 0.58 -8.79
CA VAL A 11 6.76 0.27 -8.28
C VAL A 11 6.83 0.46 -6.77
N SER A 12 6.18 1.48 -6.24
CA SER A 12 6.16 1.75 -4.79
C SER A 12 5.37 0.67 -4.04
N VAL A 13 4.25 0.20 -4.58
CA VAL A 13 3.46 -0.88 -3.95
C VAL A 13 4.21 -2.21 -3.96
N ILE A 14 4.90 -2.55 -5.05
CA ILE A 14 5.77 -3.74 -5.11
C ILE A 14 6.86 -3.66 -4.04
N ALA A 15 7.54 -2.51 -3.94
CA ALA A 15 8.58 -2.32 -2.92
C ALA A 15 8.02 -2.41 -1.49
N LEU A 16 6.79 -1.93 -1.25
CA LEU A 16 6.14 -2.09 0.06
C LEU A 16 5.83 -3.55 0.36
N ASN A 17 5.33 -4.31 -0.62
CA ASN A 17 5.05 -5.74 -0.48
C ASN A 17 6.31 -6.51 -0.07
N ASP A 18 7.41 -6.26 -0.78
CA ASP A 18 8.71 -6.86 -0.46
C ASP A 18 9.15 -6.50 0.95
N ILE A 19 9.03 -5.23 1.36
CA ILE A 19 9.41 -4.79 2.71
C ILE A 19 8.54 -5.48 3.77
N VAL A 20 7.22 -5.53 3.59
CA VAL A 20 6.31 -6.16 4.56
C VAL A 20 6.59 -7.65 4.71
N ASN A 21 6.88 -8.33 3.60
CA ASN A 21 7.03 -9.78 3.56
C ASN A 21 8.49 -10.28 3.58
N SER A 22 9.50 -9.39 3.63
CA SER A 22 10.90 -9.79 3.68
C SER A 22 11.29 -10.59 4.93
N ARG A 23 10.48 -10.51 6.01
CA ARG A 23 10.66 -11.27 7.24
C ARG A 23 9.31 -11.70 7.82
N ALA A 24 9.25 -12.93 8.33
CA ALA A 24 8.02 -13.50 8.88
C ALA A 24 7.49 -12.72 10.10
N ASP A 25 8.37 -12.31 11.01
CA ASP A 25 8.03 -11.53 12.20
C ASP A 25 7.42 -10.16 11.83
N ARG A 26 7.99 -9.46 10.85
CA ARG A 26 7.44 -8.20 10.34
C ARG A 26 6.06 -8.39 9.73
N SER A 27 5.87 -9.42 8.90
CA SER A 27 4.58 -9.71 8.27
C SER A 27 3.49 -9.94 9.33
N VAL A 28 3.80 -10.68 10.39
CA VAL A 28 2.89 -10.89 11.54
C VAL A 28 2.60 -9.58 12.27
N ASN A 29 3.62 -8.78 12.58
CA ASN A 29 3.45 -7.51 13.27
C ASN A 29 2.60 -6.51 12.47
N VAL A 30 2.80 -6.44 11.15
CA VAL A 30 1.97 -5.63 10.24
C VAL A 30 0.51 -6.08 10.26
N ARG A 31 0.25 -7.39 10.23
CA ARG A 31 -1.11 -7.94 10.31
C ARG A 31 -1.78 -7.52 11.63
N ASN A 32 -1.05 -7.61 12.73
CA ASN A 32 -1.55 -7.23 14.05
C ASN A 32 -1.84 -5.73 14.15
N ALA A 33 -0.93 -4.89 13.66
CA ALA A 33 -1.08 -3.43 13.68
C ALA A 33 -2.29 -2.94 12.87
N LEU A 34 -2.51 -3.52 11.69
CA LEU A 34 -3.62 -3.14 10.80
C LEU A 34 -4.98 -3.72 11.28
N GLY A 35 -4.97 -4.88 11.92
CA GLY A 35 -6.16 -5.67 12.21
C GLY A 35 -6.86 -6.15 10.93
N SER A 36 -8.02 -6.81 11.07
CA SER A 36 -8.70 -7.48 9.95
C SER A 36 -9.02 -6.56 8.77
N VAL A 37 -9.55 -5.37 9.02
CA VAL A 37 -9.95 -4.41 7.98
C VAL A 37 -8.74 -3.89 7.21
N GLY A 38 -7.69 -3.45 7.92
CA GLY A 38 -6.48 -2.93 7.28
C GLY A 38 -5.70 -4.04 6.56
N LEU A 39 -5.71 -5.26 7.11
CA LEU A 39 -5.14 -6.44 6.47
C LEU A 39 -5.87 -6.78 5.16
N SER A 40 -7.20 -6.69 5.14
CA SER A 40 -7.97 -6.85 3.91
C SER A 40 -7.60 -5.79 2.87
N ALA A 41 -7.46 -4.53 3.28
CA ALA A 41 -7.10 -3.44 2.36
C ALA A 41 -5.68 -3.57 1.77
N ILE A 42 -4.67 -3.89 2.61
CA ILE A 42 -3.29 -4.06 2.13
C ILE A 42 -3.16 -5.29 1.21
N ASN A 43 -3.86 -6.38 1.51
CA ASN A 43 -3.86 -7.58 0.66
C ASN A 43 -4.56 -7.32 -0.68
N GLU A 44 -5.68 -6.60 -0.68
CA GLU A 44 -6.37 -6.21 -1.91
C GLU A 44 -5.47 -5.33 -2.79
N MET A 45 -4.74 -4.39 -2.20
CA MET A 45 -3.75 -3.58 -2.89
C MET A 45 -2.64 -4.43 -3.52
N PHE A 46 -2.08 -5.39 -2.78
CA PHE A 46 -1.04 -6.28 -3.33
C PHE A 46 -1.57 -7.18 -4.45
N GLN A 47 -2.74 -7.80 -4.28
CA GLN A 47 -3.37 -8.64 -5.31
C GLN A 47 -3.75 -7.85 -6.57
N ALA A 48 -4.24 -6.61 -6.42
CA ALA A 48 -4.56 -5.76 -7.57
C ALA A 48 -3.28 -5.35 -8.33
N THR A 49 -2.16 -5.19 -7.62
CA THR A 49 -0.84 -4.93 -8.24
C THR A 49 -0.38 -6.11 -9.08
N GLU A 50 -0.55 -7.34 -8.58
CA GLU A 50 -0.23 -8.56 -9.33
C GLU A 50 -1.10 -8.70 -10.58
N LYS A 51 -2.42 -8.46 -10.46
CA LYS A 51 -3.32 -8.48 -11.63
C LYS A 51 -2.97 -7.43 -12.66
N PHE A 52 -2.56 -6.24 -12.21
CA PHE A 52 -2.12 -5.17 -13.10
C PHE A 52 -0.86 -5.55 -13.93
N LEU A 53 -0.01 -6.47 -13.45
CA LEU A 53 1.09 -7.01 -14.26
C LEU A 53 0.59 -7.76 -15.50
N ASN A 54 -0.61 -8.35 -15.44
CA ASN A 54 -1.17 -9.20 -16.48
C ASN A 54 -2.14 -8.45 -17.41
N ASP A 55 -3.09 -7.70 -16.84
CA ASP A 55 -4.23 -7.15 -17.60
C ASP A 55 -4.06 -5.68 -18.04
N LYS A 56 -3.01 -4.99 -17.60
CA LYS A 56 -2.75 -3.55 -17.84
C LYS A 56 -3.91 -2.59 -17.51
N ASN A 57 -4.98 -3.06 -16.86
CA ASN A 57 -6.07 -2.23 -16.37
C ASN A 57 -5.70 -1.61 -15.01
N GLU A 58 -5.50 -0.30 -15.01
CA GLU A 58 -5.04 0.47 -13.85
C GLU A 58 -6.16 0.75 -12.84
N THR A 59 -7.43 0.69 -13.27
CA THR A 59 -8.57 1.14 -12.44
C THR A 59 -8.74 0.32 -11.16
N PRO A 60 -8.74 -1.04 -11.19
CA PRO A 60 -8.86 -1.83 -9.97
C PRO A 60 -7.66 -1.64 -9.03
N PHE A 61 -6.47 -1.44 -9.60
CA PHE A 61 -5.25 -1.17 -8.85
C PHE A 61 -5.35 0.16 -8.09
N ILE A 62 -5.68 1.25 -8.77
CA ILE A 62 -5.81 2.58 -8.15
C ILE A 62 -6.86 2.56 -7.03
N LYS A 63 -8.03 1.94 -7.26
CA LYS A 63 -9.08 1.80 -6.22
C LYS A 63 -8.60 1.04 -4.99
N ALA A 64 -7.82 -0.03 -5.18
CA ALA A 64 -7.29 -0.81 -4.07
C ALA A 64 -6.24 -0.03 -3.27
N VAL A 65 -5.38 0.74 -3.95
CA VAL A 65 -4.42 1.63 -3.28
C VAL A 65 -5.15 2.72 -2.50
N GLU A 66 -6.14 3.37 -3.11
CA GLU A 66 -6.96 4.42 -2.49
C GLU A 66 -7.68 3.89 -1.23
N LYS A 67 -8.22 2.67 -1.29
CA LYS A 67 -8.84 2.02 -0.14
C LYS A 67 -7.85 1.85 1.02
N PHE A 68 -6.61 1.46 0.73
CA PHE A 68 -5.57 1.31 1.75
C PHE A 68 -5.12 2.66 2.32
N THR A 69 -4.88 3.67 1.50
CA THR A 69 -4.49 5.01 1.98
C THR A 69 -5.60 5.64 2.82
N ASN A 70 -6.85 5.56 2.36
CA ASN A 70 -8.03 6.01 3.10
C ASN A 70 -8.19 5.27 4.44
N PHE A 71 -7.86 3.98 4.50
CA PHE A 71 -7.85 3.25 5.76
C PHE A 71 -6.83 3.84 6.74
N LEU A 72 -5.60 4.10 6.30
CA LEU A 72 -4.56 4.67 7.17
C LEU A 72 -4.96 6.05 7.69
N ASP A 73 -5.53 6.90 6.85
CA ASP A 73 -5.91 8.26 7.24
C ASP A 73 -7.10 8.30 8.20
N LYS A 74 -8.04 7.37 8.05
CA LYS A 74 -9.16 7.20 8.99
C LYS A 74 -8.76 6.53 10.31
N ASN A 75 -7.57 5.92 10.39
CA ASN A 75 -7.13 5.15 11.55
C ASN A 75 -5.70 5.55 11.98
N PRO A 76 -5.50 6.77 12.53
CA PRO A 76 -4.18 7.30 12.84
C PRO A 76 -3.38 6.42 13.82
N ALA A 77 -4.03 5.84 14.84
CA ALA A 77 -3.36 4.92 15.77
C ALA A 77 -2.84 3.65 15.07
N LYS A 78 -3.62 3.08 14.15
CA LYS A 78 -3.19 1.92 13.37
C LYS A 78 -2.10 2.27 12.37
N LYS A 79 -2.16 3.47 11.78
CA LYS A 79 -1.11 4.00 10.90
C LYS A 79 0.21 4.12 11.64
N GLU A 80 0.19 4.65 12.87
CA GLU A 80 1.38 4.73 13.72
C GLU A 80 1.95 3.35 14.05
N SER A 81 1.15 2.42 14.58
CA SER A 81 1.60 1.05 14.85
C SER A 81 2.11 0.33 13.59
N PHE A 82 1.48 0.55 12.44
CA PHE A 82 1.96 0.02 11.16
C PHE A 82 3.33 0.61 10.79
N PHE A 83 3.54 1.91 11.01
CA PHE A 83 4.81 2.59 10.71
C PHE A 83 5.95 2.16 11.63
N GLU A 84 5.65 1.78 12.88
CA GLU A 84 6.60 1.17 13.81
C GLU A 84 7.08 -0.21 13.33
N CYS A 85 6.22 -0.96 12.63
CA CYS A 85 6.58 -2.25 12.05
C CYS A 85 7.53 -2.13 10.85
N LEU A 86 7.62 -0.95 10.24
CA LEU A 86 8.37 -0.72 9.00
C LEU A 86 9.76 -0.14 9.26
N THR A 87 10.68 -0.43 8.36
CA THR A 87 11.95 0.29 8.27
C THR A 87 11.72 1.73 7.83
N VAL A 88 12.74 2.60 7.97
CA VAL A 88 12.71 3.98 7.42
C VAL A 88 12.28 3.96 5.95
N ARG A 89 12.91 3.09 5.15
CA ARG A 89 12.54 2.88 3.74
C ARG A 89 11.08 2.49 3.56
N GLY A 90 10.55 1.62 4.42
CA GLY A 90 9.13 1.22 4.36
C GLY A 90 8.19 2.40 4.60
N ARG A 91 8.46 3.22 5.60
CA ARG A 91 7.67 4.43 5.89
C ARG A 91 7.70 5.42 4.74
N ASP A 92 8.87 5.65 4.14
CA ASP A 92 9.00 6.56 3.00
C ASP A 92 8.28 6.03 1.76
N THR A 93 8.29 4.72 1.54
CA THR A 93 7.50 4.08 0.48
C THR A 93 6.00 4.32 0.69
N VAL A 94 5.50 4.17 1.92
CA VAL A 94 4.07 4.44 2.21
C VAL A 94 3.71 5.90 1.98
N ARG A 95 4.55 6.85 2.42
CA ARG A 95 4.34 8.29 2.17
C ARG A 95 4.29 8.60 0.66
N ARG A 96 5.19 7.98 -0.11
CA ARG A 96 5.20 8.11 -1.58
C ARG A 96 3.93 7.54 -2.20
N ILE A 97 3.44 6.39 -1.73
CA ILE A 97 2.17 5.81 -2.18
C ILE A 97 1.03 6.80 -1.93
N THR A 98 0.89 7.33 -0.70
CA THR A 98 -0.17 8.30 -0.37
C THR A 98 -0.13 9.53 -1.27
N SER A 99 1.04 10.17 -1.43
CA SER A 99 1.19 11.39 -2.24
C SER A 99 0.88 11.16 -3.73
N ILE A 100 1.30 10.03 -4.30
CA ILE A 100 0.99 9.71 -5.70
C ILE A 100 -0.50 9.42 -5.86
N THR A 101 -1.12 8.70 -4.92
CA THR A 101 -2.56 8.41 -4.93
C THR A 101 -3.38 9.69 -4.89
N GLU A 102 -3.06 10.62 -3.99
CA GLU A 102 -3.72 11.94 -3.91
C GLU A 102 -3.67 12.68 -5.25
N THR A 103 -2.53 12.64 -5.94
CA THR A 103 -2.35 13.26 -7.26
C THR A 103 -3.17 12.57 -8.37
N LEU A 104 -3.45 11.27 -8.23
CA LEU A 104 -4.20 10.50 -9.23
C LEU A 104 -5.71 10.56 -9.05
N VAL A 105 -6.19 10.79 -7.82
CA VAL A 105 -7.62 10.83 -7.48
C VAL A 105 -8.19 12.24 -7.35
N SER A 106 -7.33 13.27 -7.33
CA SER A 106 -7.72 14.69 -7.43
C SER A 106 -7.98 15.11 -8.87
#